data_AF-A0A3B9JC34-F1
#
_entry.id   AF-A0A3B9JC34-F1
#
_cell.length_a   1.000
_cell.length_b   1.000
_cell.length_c   1.000
_cell.angle_alpha   90.00
_cell.angle_beta   90.00
_cell.angle_gamma   90.00
#
_symmetry.space_group_name_H-M   'P 1'
#
loop_
_entity.id
_entity.type
_entity.pdbx_description
1 polymer ?
#
loop_
_entity_poly.entity_id
_entity_poly.type
_entity_poly.pdbx_seq_one_letter_code
_entity_poly.pdbx_strand_id
1 'polypeptide(L)'
;AVITVHDAEGNPVEGVAVTGGWVGIVIRGETSAKTDAQGLVRLLSDPVEKMGEVTFCVTSMSGQNSSYDKSANIRNCAKLEK
;
A
#
# COMPACT_ATOMS: atom_id res chain seq x y z
N ALA A 1 -4.54 -4.24 4.20
CA ALA A 1 -3.39 -4.40 3.30
C ALA A 1 -2.13 -4.03 4.07
N VAL A 2 -1.04 -4.77 3.87
CA VAL A 2 0.27 -4.46 4.45
C VAL A 2 1.22 -4.17 3.30
N ILE A 3 1.85 -3.00 3.33
CA ILE A 3 2.80 -2.55 2.31
C ILE A 3 4.14 -2.29 3.00
N THR A 4 5.22 -2.73 2.37
CA THR A 4 6.60 -2.47 2.82
C THR A 4 7.33 -1.68 1.76
N VAL A 5 7.99 -0.60 2.16
CA VAL A 5 8.75 0.29 1.28
C VAL A 5 10.22 0.20 1.65
N HIS A 6 11.05 -0.08 0.65
CA HIS A 6 12.50 -0.12 0.77
C HIS A 6 13.14 0.78 -0.28
N ASP A 7 14.34 1.28 -0.01
CA ASP A 7 15.17 1.95 -1.00
C ASP A 7 15.84 0.94 -1.97
N ALA A 8 16.66 1.46 -2.89
CA ALA A 8 17.36 0.63 -3.88
C ALA A 8 18.39 -0.32 -3.25
N GLU A 9 18.86 -0.05 -2.04
CA GLU A 9 19.81 -0.87 -1.28
C GLU A 9 19.10 -1.90 -0.39
N GLY A 10 17.77 -1.84 -0.31
CA GLY A 10 16.94 -2.75 0.48
C GLY A 10 16.70 -2.27 1.91
N ASN A 11 17.05 -1.02 2.26
CA ASN A 11 16.79 -0.49 3.60
C ASN A 11 15.33 0.00 3.71
N PRO A 12 14.65 -0.21 4.85
CA PRO A 12 13.29 0.29 5.05
C PRO A 12 13.26 1.82 5.05
N VAL A 13 12.22 2.40 4.44
CA VAL A 13 12.07 3.87 4.34
C VAL A 13 10.87 4.35 5.17
N GLU A 14 11.15 5.09 6.23
CA GLU A 14 10.14 5.71 7.10
C GLU A 14 9.54 6.99 6.48
N GLY A 15 8.28 7.29 6.81
CA GLY A 15 7.65 8.57 6.52
C GLY A 15 7.17 8.74 5.07
N VAL A 16 7.25 7.70 4.24
CA VAL A 16 6.74 7.68 2.87
C VAL A 16 5.23 7.61 2.92
N ALA A 17 4.55 8.61 2.36
CA ALA A 17 3.11 8.56 2.15
C ALA A 17 2.80 7.60 1.00
N VAL A 18 2.17 6.48 1.32
CA VAL A 18 1.67 5.50 0.35
C VAL A 18 0.21 5.82 0.07
N THR A 19 -0.18 5.89 -1.21
CA THR A 19 -1.56 6.10 -1.64
C THR A 19 -2.00 4.99 -2.59
N GLY A 20 -3.23 4.53 -2.44
CA GLY A 20 -3.80 3.49 -3.27
C GLY A 20 -5.33 3.40 -3.18
N GLY A 21 -5.88 2.28 -3.62
CA GLY A 21 -7.33 2.05 -3.62
C GLY A 21 -7.70 0.58 -3.46
N TRP A 22 -8.89 0.36 -2.91
CA TRP A 22 -9.52 -0.95 -2.75
C TRP A 22 -10.34 -1.30 -3.98
N VAL A 23 -10.22 -2.55 -4.43
CA VAL A 23 -10.91 -3.11 -5.60
C VAL A 23 -11.47 -4.49 -5.24
N GLY A 24 -12.62 -4.85 -5.83
CA GLY A 24 -13.28 -6.13 -5.61
C GLY A 24 -14.51 -5.98 -4.73
N ILE A 25 -14.71 -6.90 -3.78
CA ILE A 25 -15.88 -6.85 -2.88
C ILE A 25 -15.81 -5.72 -1.85
N VAL A 26 -14.61 -5.15 -1.63
CA VAL A 26 -14.40 -3.94 -0.83
C VAL A 26 -13.90 -2.82 -1.74
N ILE A 27 -14.55 -1.66 -1.67
CA ILE A 27 -14.19 -0.45 -2.44
C ILE A 27 -14.00 0.79 -1.55
N ARG A 28 -14.06 0.64 -0.23
CA ARG A 28 -13.92 1.71 0.76
C ARG A 28 -12.97 1.30 1.89
N GLY A 29 -12.41 2.29 2.56
CA GLY A 29 -11.46 2.13 3.65
C GLY A 29 -10.35 3.18 3.55
N GLU A 30 -9.28 2.98 4.33
CA GLU A 30 -8.10 3.83 4.28
C GLU A 30 -7.41 3.68 2.93
N THR A 31 -7.12 4.81 2.29
CA THR A 31 -6.48 4.88 0.97
C THR A 31 -5.08 5.46 1.01
N SER A 32 -4.67 6.04 2.14
CA SER A 32 -3.33 6.58 2.31
C SER A 32 -2.87 6.56 3.75
N ALA A 33 -1.60 6.27 3.97
CA ALA A 33 -0.93 6.34 5.26
C ALA A 33 0.58 6.46 5.07
N LYS A 34 1.31 6.83 6.13
CA LYS A 34 2.77 6.91 6.11
C LYS A 34 3.39 5.63 6.63
N THR A 35 4.54 5.26 6.08
CA THR A 35 5.36 4.17 6.61
C THR A 35 5.94 4.53 7.98
N ASP A 36 6.02 3.52 8.87
CA ASP A 36 6.70 3.61 10.16
C ASP A 36 8.22 3.42 10.04
N ALA A 37 8.93 3.41 11.17
CA ALA A 37 10.38 3.20 11.26
C ALA A 37 10.88 1.87 10.65
N GLN A 38 9.98 0.91 10.41
CA GLN A 38 10.30 -0.36 9.74
C GLN A 38 9.96 -0.33 8.25
N GLY A 39 9.60 0.84 7.69
CA GLY A 39 9.19 0.98 6.30
C GLY A 39 7.83 0.34 6.02
N LEU A 40 7.03 0.08 7.06
CA LEU A 40 5.77 -0.65 6.95
C LEU A 40 4.58 0.29 7.07
N VAL A 41 3.54 0.03 6.29
CA VAL A 41 2.25 0.69 6.43
C VAL A 41 1.11 -0.32 6.38
N ARG A 42 0.12 -0.12 7.25
CA ARG A 42 -1.10 -0.92 7.30
C ARG A 42 -2.27 -0.02 6.92
N LEU A 43 -3.07 -0.50 5.98
CA LEU A 43 -4.29 0.16 5.54
C LEU A 43 -5.47 -0.78 5.80
N LEU A 44 -6.45 -0.29 6.54
CA LEU A 44 -7.67 -0.99 6.89
C LEU A 44 -8.75 -0.73 5.84
N SER A 45 -9.40 -1.80 5.42
CA SER A 45 -10.59 -1.71 4.57
C SER A 45 -11.83 -1.54 5.45
N ASP A 46 -12.91 -1.01 4.88
CA ASP A 46 -14.21 -1.11 5.54
C ASP A 46 -14.61 -2.61 5.67
N PRO A 47 -15.35 -2.98 6.73
CA PRO A 47 -15.88 -4.32 6.86
C PRO A 47 -16.94 -4.59 5.79
N VAL A 48 -16.94 -5.82 5.26
CA VAL A 48 -17.96 -6.34 4.33
C VAL A 48 -18.36 -7.74 4.74
N GLU A 49 -19.65 -8.06 4.57
CA GLU A 49 -20.23 -9.36 4.93
C GLU A 49 -20.17 -10.39 3.80
N LYS A 50 -19.82 -9.95 2.58
CA LYS A 50 -19.70 -10.82 1.41
C LYS A 50 -18.33 -11.51 1.40
N MET A 51 -18.29 -12.73 0.89
CA MET A 51 -17.05 -13.45 0.57
C MET A 51 -16.61 -13.12 -0.86
N GLY A 52 -15.30 -13.17 -1.11
CA GLY A 52 -14.73 -12.88 -2.41
C GLY A 52 -13.40 -12.11 -2.36
N GLU A 53 -12.90 -11.76 -3.55
CA GLU A 53 -11.59 -11.14 -3.69
C GLU A 53 -11.59 -9.68 -3.21
N VAL A 54 -10.62 -9.37 -2.35
CA VAL A 54 -10.29 -8.01 -1.95
C VAL A 54 -8.88 -7.70 -2.47
N THR A 55 -8.74 -6.64 -3.26
CA THR A 55 -7.44 -6.21 -3.76
C THR A 55 -7.15 -4.80 -3.31
N PHE A 56 -5.91 -4.53 -2.89
CA PHE A 56 -5.42 -3.16 -2.71
C PHE A 56 -4.35 -2.86 -3.76
N CYS A 57 -4.49 -1.73 -4.45
CA CYS A 57 -3.55 -1.28 -5.48
C CYS A 57 -2.91 0.05 -5.08
N VAL A 58 -1.58 0.09 -5.01
CA VAL A 58 -0.80 1.31 -4.82
C VAL A 58 -0.78 2.11 -6.12
N THR A 59 -1.19 3.37 -6.06
CA THR A 59 -1.25 4.29 -7.20
C THR A 59 -0.10 5.28 -7.19
N SER A 60 0.29 5.76 -6.01
CA SER A 60 1.41 6.70 -5.84
C SER A 60 2.08 6.55 -4.47
N MET A 61 3.33 7.00 -4.39
CA MET A 61 4.03 7.24 -3.13
C MET A 61 4.69 8.62 -3.15
N SER A 62 4.89 9.23 -1.99
CA SER A 62 5.68 10.46 -1.87
C SER A 62 6.49 10.48 -0.57
N GLY A 63 7.76 10.87 -0.65
CA GLY A 63 8.67 11.02 0.48
C GLY A 63 9.45 12.34 0.38
N GLN A 64 10.08 12.76 1.47
CA GLN A 64 10.97 13.93 1.42
C GLN A 64 12.21 13.60 0.58
N ASN A 65 12.46 14.39 -0.46
CA ASN A 65 13.64 14.29 -1.34
C ASN A 65 13.79 12.98 -2.13
N SER A 66 12.69 12.28 -2.40
CA SER A 66 12.71 11.08 -3.25
C SER A 66 11.62 11.16 -4.32
N SER A 67 11.97 10.80 -5.55
CA SER A 67 11.00 10.61 -6.63
C SER A 67 10.50 9.18 -6.61
N TYR A 68 9.19 8.99 -6.59
CA TYR A 68 8.60 7.66 -6.65
C TYR A 68 8.72 7.11 -8.08
N ASP A 69 9.49 6.02 -8.22
CA ASP A 69 9.57 5.25 -9.46
C ASP A 69 8.65 4.02 -9.36
N LYS A 70 7.47 4.13 -9.99
CA LYS A 70 6.50 3.02 -10.03
C LYS A 70 7.02 1.81 -10.80
N SER A 71 7.96 1.97 -11.72
CA SER A 71 8.51 0.87 -12.51
C SER A 71 9.42 -0.05 -11.68
N ALA A 72 9.96 0.46 -10.58
CA ALA A 72 10.76 -0.30 -9.63
C ALA A 72 9.92 -1.16 -8.67
N ASN A 73 8.59 -1.03 -8.67
CA ASN A 73 7.74 -1.81 -7.78
C ASN A 73 7.73 -3.30 -8.16
N ILE A 74 8.06 -4.16 -7.19
CA ILE A 74 7.91 -5.61 -7.33
C ILE A 74 6.44 -6.00 -7.55
N ARG A 75 5.50 -5.30 -6.87
CA ARG A 75 4.05 -5.44 -7.07
C ARG A 75 3.35 -4.11 -6.83
N ASN A 76 2.38 -3.80 -7.69
CA ASN A 76 1.51 -2.64 -7.54
C ASN A 76 0.17 -2.97 -6.85
N CYS A 77 -0.28 -4.23 -6.93
CA CYS A 77 -1.52 -4.68 -6.31
C CYS A 77 -1.29 -5.99 -5.56
N ALA A 78 -1.96 -6.14 -4.43
CA ALA A 78 -1.97 -7.37 -3.65
C ALA A 78 -3.41 -7.84 -3.42
N LYS A 79 -3.65 -9.11 -3.77
CA LYS A 79 -4.92 -9.80 -3.53
C LYS A 79 -4.94 -10.34 -2.11
N LEU A 80 -6.08 -10.22 -1.47
CA LEU A 80 -6.42 -10.72 -0.14
C LEU A 80 -7.70 -11.54 -0.33
N GLU A 81 -7.65 -12.82 0.00
CA GLU A 81 -8.84 -13.66 -0.01
C GLU A 81 -9.55 -13.53 1.34
N LYS A 82 -10.89 -13.42 1.29
CA LYS A 82 -11.75 -13.29 2.47
C LYS A 82 -12.89 -14.31 2.43
#